data_AF-A0A6M5YNU6-F1
#
_entry.id   AF-A0A6M5YNU6-F1
#
_cell.length_a   1.000
_cell.length_b   1.000
_cell.length_c   1.000
_cell.angle_alpha   90.00
_cell.angle_beta   90.00
_cell.angle_gamma   90.00
#
_symmetry.space_group_name_H-M   'P 1'
#
loop_
_entity.id
_entity.type
_entity.pdbx_description
1 polymer ?
#
loop_
_entity_poly.entity_id
_entity_poly.type
_entity_poly.pdbx_seq_one_letter_code
_entity_poly.pdbx_strand_id
1 'polypeptide(L)'
;MTTIDGKQRKLATDKKEARKAFHELMVRPDAPTTSSRLSFRTLADRFLDHCQRTMALGTFNGRRLYLQSFCTHVGKWAVSDLRVEHVSAWEAKNPSWTRSTVAAVRSMPTACCTCLAR
;
A
#
# COMPACT_ATOMS: atom_id res chain seq x y z
N MET A 1 33.73 4.52 7.28
CA MET A 1 33.55 3.13 6.82
C MET A 1 32.23 2.65 7.39
N THR A 2 31.31 2.14 6.58
CA THR A 2 30.02 1.61 7.06
C THR A 2 29.67 0.36 6.28
N THR A 3 29.22 -0.68 6.99
CA THR A 3 28.88 -2.00 6.45
C THR A 3 27.39 -2.04 6.09
N ILE A 4 27.07 -2.50 4.87
CA ILE A 4 25.69 -2.78 4.42
C ILE A 4 25.71 -4.17 3.74
N ASP A 5 24.74 -5.03 4.08
CA ASP A 5 24.55 -6.41 3.56
C ASP A 5 25.77 -7.35 3.68
N GLY A 6 26.53 -7.23 4.77
CA GLY A 6 27.60 -8.20 5.09
C GLY A 6 28.79 -8.20 4.12
N LYS A 7 28.84 -7.31 3.14
CA LYS A 7 29.99 -7.14 2.23
C LYS A 7 30.53 -5.72 2.32
N GLN A 8 31.75 -5.58 2.81
CA GLN A 8 32.46 -4.29 2.79
C GLN A 8 32.73 -3.86 1.34
N ARG A 9 32.17 -2.72 0.94
CA ARG A 9 32.53 -2.04 -0.30
C ARG A 9 33.09 -0.66 0.02
N LYS A 10 34.31 -0.42 -0.43
CA LYS A 10 34.97 0.89 -0.39
C LYS A 10 34.19 1.83 -1.32
N LEU A 11 33.42 2.76 -0.78
CA LEU A 11 32.98 3.92 -1.56
C LEU A 11 34.20 4.82 -1.76
N ALA A 12 34.41 5.23 -3.01
CA ALA A 12 35.52 6.08 -3.42
C ALA A 12 35.57 7.42 -2.63
N THR A 13 36.75 8.05 -2.64
CA THR A 13 37.16 9.17 -1.77
C THR A 13 36.35 10.46 -1.97
N ASP A 14 35.62 10.62 -3.08
CA ASP A 14 34.93 11.87 -3.42
C ASP A 14 33.43 11.87 -3.05
N LYS A 15 33.03 12.87 -2.25
CA LYS A 15 31.68 13.05 -1.70
C LYS A 15 30.62 13.31 -2.79
N LYS A 16 30.98 13.89 -3.94
CA LYS A 16 30.04 14.13 -5.05
C LYS A 16 29.72 12.84 -5.81
N GLU A 17 30.72 12.02 -6.08
CA GLU A 17 30.52 10.73 -6.74
C GLU A 17 29.78 9.74 -5.84
N ALA A 18 30.08 9.72 -4.54
CA ALA A 18 29.36 8.90 -3.56
C ALA A 18 27.86 9.25 -3.50
N ARG A 19 27.51 10.54 -3.63
CA ARG A 19 26.12 11.00 -3.61
C ARG A 19 25.37 10.70 -4.92
N LYS A 20 26.08 10.71 -6.06
CA LYS A 20 25.53 10.29 -7.35
C LYS A 20 25.33 8.77 -7.39
N ALA A 21 26.30 7.97 -6.93
CA ALA A 21 26.18 6.53 -6.79
C ALA A 21 25.07 6.13 -5.80
N PHE A 22 24.91 6.87 -4.70
CA PHE A 22 23.80 6.69 -3.76
C PHE A 22 22.44 7.02 -4.40
N HIS A 23 22.34 8.09 -5.18
CA HIS A 23 21.12 8.39 -5.94
C HIS A 23 20.84 7.35 -7.02
N GLU A 24 21.84 6.89 -7.77
CA GLU A 24 21.68 5.82 -8.76
C GLU A 24 21.29 4.49 -8.11
N LEU A 25 21.78 4.18 -6.92
CA LEU A 25 21.35 3.02 -6.12
C LEU A 25 19.91 3.15 -5.62
N MET A 26 19.47 4.35 -5.27
CA MET A 26 18.08 4.63 -4.88
C MET A 26 17.12 4.66 -6.09
N VAL A 27 17.63 4.91 -7.30
CA VAL A 27 16.85 4.99 -8.55
C VAL A 27 16.78 3.64 -9.28
N ARG A 28 17.59 2.63 -8.91
CA ARG A 28 17.49 1.27 -9.47
C ARG A 28 16.28 0.52 -8.91
N PRO A 29 15.29 0.13 -9.75
CA PRO A 29 14.12 -0.64 -9.32
C PRO A 29 14.38 -2.16 -9.33
N ASP A 30 15.54 -2.63 -8.84
CA ASP A 30 15.85 -4.06 -8.85
C ASP A 30 16.57 -4.50 -7.58
N ALA A 31 15.76 -4.72 -6.54
CA ALA A 31 15.99 -5.81 -5.60
C ALA A 31 14.78 -6.74 -5.69
N PRO A 32 14.95 -8.03 -6.06
CA PRO A 32 13.90 -9.02 -5.92
C PRO A 32 13.81 -9.37 -4.43
N THR A 33 13.20 -8.49 -3.64
CA THR A 33 12.76 -8.90 -2.31
C THR A 33 11.53 -9.76 -2.53
N THR A 34 11.70 -11.05 -2.37
CA THR A 34 10.68 -12.11 -2.38
C THR A 34 9.73 -11.96 -1.18
N SER A 35 9.29 -10.74 -0.87
CA SER A 35 8.08 -10.53 -0.09
C SER A 35 6.96 -10.67 -1.11
N SER A 36 6.29 -11.81 -1.11
CA SER A 36 5.12 -12.10 -1.96
C SER A 36 4.31 -10.81 -2.09
N ARG A 37 4.29 -10.21 -3.30
CA ARG A 37 3.63 -8.91 -3.55
C ARG A 37 2.14 -9.10 -3.27
N LEU A 38 1.76 -8.92 -2.01
CA LEU A 38 0.40 -9.12 -1.54
C LEU A 38 -0.47 -8.20 -2.36
N SER A 39 -1.37 -8.81 -3.13
CA SER A 39 -2.36 -8.05 -3.88
C SER A 39 -3.29 -7.36 -2.90
N PHE A 40 -3.78 -6.18 -3.27
CA PHE A 40 -4.76 -5.49 -2.44
C PHE A 40 -6.01 -6.35 -2.19
N ARG A 41 -6.39 -7.18 -3.16
CA ARG A 41 -7.49 -8.13 -3.03
C ARG A 41 -7.27 -9.11 -1.86
N THR A 42 -6.11 -9.74 -1.79
CA THR A 42 -5.77 -10.66 -0.69
C THR A 42 -5.78 -9.94 0.67
N LEU A 43 -5.34 -8.68 0.71
CA LEU A 43 -5.39 -7.85 1.91
C LEU A 43 -6.84 -7.56 2.33
N ALA A 44 -7.66 -7.14 1.38
CA ALA A 44 -9.07 -6.80 1.58
C ALA A 44 -9.87 -8.02 2.07
N ASP A 45 -9.64 -9.20 1.50
CA ASP A 45 -10.30 -10.43 1.92
C ASP A 45 -9.98 -10.76 3.39
N ARG A 46 -8.71 -10.68 3.80
CA ARG A 46 -8.30 -10.89 5.21
C ARG A 46 -8.91 -9.87 6.17
N PHE A 47 -8.99 -8.61 5.75
CA PHE A 47 -9.62 -7.57 6.55
C PHE A 47 -11.14 -7.77 6.68
N LEU A 48 -11.79 -8.25 5.62
CA LEU A 48 -13.21 -8.59 5.64
C LEU A 48 -13.48 -9.77 6.58
N ASP A 49 -12.65 -10.82 6.55
CA ASP A 49 -12.76 -11.94 7.51
C ASP A 49 -12.64 -11.45 8.96
N HIS A 50 -11.72 -10.52 9.23
CA HIS A 50 -11.61 -9.90 10.54
C HIS A 50 -12.85 -9.08 10.90
N CYS A 51 -13.32 -8.22 9.99
CA CYS A 51 -14.49 -7.38 10.21
C CYS A 51 -15.77 -8.22 10.43
N GLN A 52 -15.89 -9.36 9.75
CA GLN A 52 -17.03 -10.25 9.91
C GLN A 52 -17.14 -10.79 11.34
N ARG A 53 -16.01 -10.97 12.03
CA ARG A 53 -15.95 -11.50 13.40
C ARG A 53 -16.12 -10.42 14.46
N THR A 54 -15.77 -9.17 14.15
CA THR A 54 -15.68 -8.09 15.15
C THR A 54 -16.73 -7.00 14.98
N MET A 55 -17.45 -6.95 13.85
CA MET A 55 -18.34 -5.84 13.52
C MET A 55 -19.79 -6.25 13.26
N ALA A 56 -20.69 -5.28 13.42
CA ALA A 56 -22.08 -5.42 13.03
C ALA A 56 -22.24 -5.67 11.52
N LEU A 57 -23.22 -6.51 11.16
CA LEU A 57 -23.46 -6.96 9.78
C LEU A 57 -23.68 -5.81 8.79
N GLY A 58 -24.39 -4.74 9.21
CA GLY A 58 -24.61 -3.56 8.37
C GLY A 58 -23.31 -2.83 8.02
N THR A 59 -22.40 -2.71 8.99
CA THR A 59 -21.08 -2.11 8.77
C THR A 59 -20.20 -3.00 7.90
N PHE A 60 -20.22 -4.32 8.12
CA PHE A 60 -19.51 -5.28 7.28
C PHE A 60 -19.95 -5.19 5.80
N ASN A 61 -21.26 -5.17 5.53
CA ASN A 61 -21.78 -5.09 4.16
C ASN A 61 -21.36 -3.82 3.44
N GLY A 62 -21.40 -2.66 4.12
CA GLY A 62 -20.91 -1.41 3.57
C GLY A 62 -19.41 -1.47 3.25
N ARG A 63 -18.60 -1.97 4.19
CA ARG A 63 -17.15 -2.12 3.99
C ARG A 63 -16.83 -3.06 2.83
N ARG A 64 -17.54 -4.18 2.70
CA ARG A 64 -17.40 -5.11 1.58
C ARG A 64 -17.68 -4.44 0.24
N LEU A 65 -18.76 -3.66 0.14
CA LEU A 65 -19.12 -2.95 -1.08
C LEU A 65 -18.01 -1.99 -1.53
N TYR A 66 -17.48 -1.19 -0.60
CA TYR A 66 -16.43 -0.22 -0.90
C TYR A 66 -15.10 -0.88 -1.25
N LEU A 67 -14.67 -1.89 -0.48
CA LEU A 67 -13.44 -2.63 -0.79
C LEU A 67 -13.51 -3.32 -2.14
N GLN A 68 -14.67 -3.90 -2.49
CA GLN A 68 -14.87 -4.51 -3.79
C GLN A 68 -14.78 -3.48 -4.92
N SER A 69 -15.41 -2.30 -4.76
CA SER A 69 -15.32 -1.21 -5.74
C SER A 69 -13.89 -0.69 -5.90
N PHE A 70 -13.14 -0.58 -4.80
CA PHE A 70 -11.74 -0.19 -4.86
C PHE A 70 -10.87 -1.26 -5.52
N CYS A 71 -11.06 -2.55 -5.21
CA CYS A 71 -10.41 -3.66 -5.89
C CYS A 71 -10.62 -3.61 -7.41
N THR A 72 -11.84 -3.29 -7.85
CA THR A 72 -12.13 -3.10 -9.28
C THR A 72 -11.42 -1.88 -9.86
N HIS A 73 -11.27 -0.80 -9.08
CA HIS A 73 -10.58 0.42 -9.51
C HIS A 73 -9.06 0.23 -9.66
N VAL A 74 -8.40 -0.36 -8.65
CA VAL A 74 -6.94 -0.55 -8.64
C VAL A 74 -6.50 -1.81 -9.39
N GLY A 75 -7.39 -2.78 -9.58
CA GLY A 75 -7.09 -4.02 -10.30
C GLY A 75 -6.04 -4.89 -9.60
N LYS A 76 -4.95 -5.21 -10.30
CA LYS A 76 -3.89 -6.15 -9.85
C LYS A 76 -2.71 -5.47 -9.16
N TRP A 77 -2.84 -4.22 -8.75
CA TRP A 77 -1.75 -3.49 -8.10
C TRP A 77 -1.38 -4.15 -6.76
N ALA A 78 -0.08 -4.21 -6.49
CA ALA A 78 0.42 -4.66 -5.20
C ALA A 78 0.09 -3.60 -4.14
N VAL A 79 -0.14 -4.03 -2.89
CA VAL A 79 -0.40 -3.11 -1.77
C VAL A 79 0.74 -2.10 -1.62
N SER A 80 1.99 -2.51 -1.86
CA SER A 80 3.18 -1.66 -1.83
C SER A 80 3.15 -0.51 -2.85
N ASP A 81 2.43 -0.68 -3.95
CA ASP A 81 2.37 0.30 -5.05
C ASP A 81 1.18 1.25 -4.88
N LEU A 82 0.33 1.05 -3.86
CA LEU A 82 -0.82 1.92 -3.61
C LEU A 82 -0.38 3.24 -2.97
N ARG A 83 -0.78 4.34 -3.61
CA ARG A 83 -0.56 5.71 -3.15
C ARG A 83 -1.89 6.40 -2.86
N VAL A 84 -1.83 7.48 -2.09
CA VAL A 84 -2.99 8.33 -1.77
C VAL A 84 -3.68 8.83 -3.05
N GLU A 85 -2.92 9.06 -4.11
CA GLU A 85 -3.43 9.47 -5.42
C GLU A 85 -4.45 8.49 -6.02
N HIS A 86 -4.28 7.17 -5.80
CA HIS A 86 -5.26 6.17 -6.26
C HIS A 86 -6.58 6.25 -5.49
N VAL A 87 -6.53 6.61 -4.22
CA VAL A 87 -7.73 6.84 -3.40
C VAL A 87 -8.44 8.11 -3.88
N SER A 88 -7.69 9.19 -4.11
CA SER A 88 -8.25 10.43 -4.68
C SER A 88 -8.85 10.22 -6.08
N ALA A 89 -8.22 9.41 -6.94
CA ALA A 89 -8.75 9.06 -8.25
C ALA A 89 -10.02 8.20 -8.16
N TRP A 90 -10.11 7.34 -7.16
CA TRP A 90 -11.32 6.55 -6.90
C TRP A 90 -12.47 7.41 -6.38
N GLU A 91 -12.20 8.36 -5.48
CA GLU A 91 -13.16 9.38 -5.03
C GLU A 91 -13.68 10.21 -6.22
N ALA A 92 -12.78 10.68 -7.10
CA ALA A 92 -13.15 11.47 -8.27
C ALA A 92 -14.07 10.73 -9.26
N LYS A 93 -13.96 9.39 -9.36
CA LYS A 93 -14.87 8.57 -10.18
C LYS A 93 -16.27 8.39 -9.57
N ASN A 94 -16.47 8.75 -8.30
CA ASN A 94 -17.73 8.55 -7.59
C ASN A 94 -18.22 9.86 -6.95
N PRO A 95 -18.62 10.87 -7.75
CA PRO A 95 -19.03 12.18 -7.25
C PRO A 95 -20.34 12.15 -6.44
N SER A 96 -21.12 11.06 -6.51
CA SER A 96 -22.37 10.89 -5.76
C SER A 96 -22.18 10.49 -4.30
N TRP A 97 -20.94 10.25 -3.86
CA TRP A 97 -20.67 9.85 -2.48
C TRP A 97 -20.83 11.00 -1.49
N THR A 98 -21.50 10.70 -0.39
CA THR A 98 -21.65 11.61 0.74
C THR A 98 -20.32 11.77 1.50
N ARG A 99 -20.18 12.86 2.25
CA ARG A 99 -18.97 13.13 3.06
C ARG A 99 -18.61 11.98 4.01
N SER A 100 -19.61 11.32 4.59
CA SER A 100 -19.40 10.15 5.47
C SER A 100 -18.85 8.94 4.70
N THR A 101 -19.30 8.75 3.46
CA THR A 101 -18.81 7.69 2.57
C THR A 101 -17.35 7.93 2.20
N VAL A 102 -16.99 9.16 1.81
CA VAL A 102 -15.62 9.55 1.47
C VAL A 102 -14.67 9.36 2.66
N ALA A 103 -15.08 9.78 3.87
CA ALA A 103 -14.30 9.59 5.07
C ALA A 103 -14.05 8.11 5.39
N ALA A 104 -15.09 7.26 5.27
CA ALA A 104 -14.96 5.82 5.46
C ALA A 104 -14.00 5.22 4.42
N VAL A 105 -14.23 5.50 3.14
CA VAL A 105 -13.40 5.07 2.01
C VAL A 105 -11.93 5.42 2.21
N ARG A 106 -11.61 6.65 2.60
CA ARG A 106 -10.24 7.11 2.79
C ARG A 106 -9.53 6.43 3.96
N SER A 107 -10.26 6.06 5.01
CA SER A 107 -9.71 5.36 6.19
C SER A 107 -9.43 3.87 5.95
N MET A 108 -10.11 3.25 4.98
CA MET A 108 -10.11 1.80 4.81
C MET A 108 -8.77 1.21 4.35
N PRO A 109 -8.06 1.76 3.34
CA PRO A 109 -6.75 1.24 2.96
C PRO A 109 -5.74 1.27 4.10
N THR A 110 -5.73 2.36 4.88
CA THR A 110 -4.85 2.50 6.05
C THR A 110 -5.22 1.50 7.15
N ALA A 111 -6.51 1.33 7.46
CA ALA A 111 -6.98 0.34 8.43
C ALA A 111 -6.65 -1.10 8.02
N CYS A 112 -6.71 -1.40 6.72
CA CYS A 112 -6.36 -2.70 6.15
C CYS A 112 -4.87 -3.01 6.35
N CYS A 113 -4.00 -2.03 6.12
CA CYS A 113 -2.56 -2.15 6.33
C CYS A 113 -2.17 -2.26 7.82
N THR A 114 -2.84 -1.52 8.71
CA THR A 114 -2.52 -1.55 10.15
C THR A 114 -3.02 -2.82 10.86
N CYS A 115 -4.14 -3.40 10.43
CA CYS A 115 -4.65 -4.65 11.03
C CYS A 115 -3.77 -5.88 10.75
N LEU A 116 -2.97 -5.87 9.67
CA LEU A 116 -2.10 -6.99 9.28
C LEU A 116 -0.64 -6.83 9.73
N ALA A 117 -0.29 -5.69 10.34
CA ALA A 117 1.04 -5.44 10.91
C ALA A 117 1.15 -5.88 12.39
N ARG A 118 0.11 -6.49 12.96
CA ARG A 118 0.09 -7.11 14.29
C ARG A 118 -0.03 -8.61 14.16
#